data_AF-A0A8I0JF25-F1
#
_entry.id   AF-A0A8I0JF25-F1
#
_cell.length_a   1.000
_cell.length_b   1.000
_cell.length_c   1.000
_cell.angle_alpha   90.00
_cell.angle_beta   90.00
_cell.angle_gamma   90.00
#
_symmetry.space_group_name_H-M   'P 1'
#
loop_
_entity.id
_entity.type
_entity.pdbx_description
1 polymer ?
#
loop_
_entity_poly.entity_id
_entity_poly.type
_entity_poly.pdbx_seq_one_letter_code
_entity_poly.pdbx_strand_id
1 'polypeptide(L)'
;MTNILFYLPVVSERYFEWFVAPLVRILVADAEIHIVAPPQWLATGVTERQKALLADIENIQWHILDVEDHESLRTSPADPEYVVKLIEALNPNYVFCRSADVSTPMLFPGKIRFMMESIIPPFRLRSDLSSPLMLDGPRLYDQGFMPDLTLDQRHAIATRFRPRWEAVRAETAPLQSAREQYLFEAGLPVDRKIIALPLNVEAQNNFFIKVHSITPSNIKLIDELASHLGDDFVLALTEHPLNRKGDPLVDQSVESLDPLIEKWRGKVIVVDASGPTGDATTSLVQHSDGVVICESKSFGYAAFFQKPIFRVSKYRSADWMNAYLDFKLFLSDILKESAFVPVDDEAMLWFGYHWANNVFALSDPKLTLEDIVDRFERPVNADRWAAGFDRIAAT
;
A
#
# COMPACT_ATOMS: atom_id res chain seq x y z
N MET A 1 18.57 26.94 -9.15
CA MET A 1 17.14 26.64 -9.15
C MET A 1 17.02 25.13 -9.05
N THR A 2 16.16 24.61 -8.18
CA THR A 2 15.99 23.16 -8.01
C THR A 2 15.22 22.61 -9.21
N ASN A 3 15.75 21.61 -9.89
CA ASN A 3 15.06 20.92 -10.98
C ASN A 3 14.41 19.63 -10.43
N ILE A 4 13.10 19.52 -10.58
CA ILE A 4 12.30 18.39 -10.10
C ILE A 4 11.61 17.71 -11.26
N LEU A 5 11.78 16.39 -11.34
CA LEU A 5 11.09 15.55 -12.31
C LEU A 5 9.99 14.71 -11.64
N PHE A 6 8.82 14.68 -12.27
CA PHE A 6 7.80 13.67 -12.05
C PHE A 6 7.81 12.65 -13.19
N TYR A 7 8.17 11.40 -12.89
CA TYR A 7 8.11 10.28 -13.83
C TYR A 7 6.88 9.42 -13.53
N LEU A 8 5.86 9.49 -14.40
CA LEU A 8 4.50 9.05 -14.09
C LEU A 8 3.91 8.04 -15.11
N PRO A 9 4.59 6.91 -15.42
CA PRO A 9 4.02 5.92 -16.31
C PRO A 9 2.75 5.26 -15.76
N VAL A 10 2.62 5.12 -14.44
CA VAL A 10 1.50 4.41 -13.78
C VAL A 10 0.69 5.37 -12.89
N VAL A 11 0.16 6.44 -13.49
CA VAL A 11 -0.68 7.41 -12.78
C VAL A 11 -2.13 7.33 -13.25
N SER A 12 -3.09 7.14 -12.35
CA SER A 12 -4.52 7.26 -12.67
C SER A 12 -4.98 8.72 -12.58
N GLU A 13 -6.14 9.05 -13.15
CA GLU A 13 -6.73 10.39 -13.04
C GLU A 13 -6.86 10.84 -11.58
N ARG A 14 -7.43 9.99 -10.72
CA ARG A 14 -7.58 10.27 -9.29
C ARG A 14 -6.24 10.43 -8.59
N TYR A 15 -5.25 9.59 -8.88
CA TYR A 15 -3.93 9.72 -8.26
C TYR A 15 -3.28 11.05 -8.67
N PHE A 16 -3.43 11.44 -9.94
CA PHE A 16 -2.93 12.72 -10.43
C PHE A 16 -3.61 13.89 -9.69
N GLU A 17 -4.94 13.89 -9.63
CA GLU A 17 -5.74 14.93 -8.98
C GLU A 17 -5.45 15.05 -7.48
N TRP A 18 -5.30 13.92 -6.79
CA TRP A 18 -5.19 13.90 -5.33
C TRP A 18 -3.76 14.05 -4.84
N PHE A 19 -2.77 13.60 -5.61
CA PHE A 19 -1.37 13.56 -5.16
C PHE A 19 -0.44 14.38 -6.05
N VAL A 20 -0.44 14.14 -7.36
CA VAL A 20 0.54 14.78 -8.26
C VAL A 20 0.29 16.28 -8.36
N ALA A 21 -0.92 16.71 -8.72
CA ALA A 21 -1.22 18.11 -8.93
C ALA A 21 -1.05 18.96 -7.64
N PRO A 22 -1.53 18.53 -6.46
CA PRO A 22 -1.28 19.28 -5.22
C PRO A 22 0.22 19.34 -4.87
N LEU A 23 0.97 18.26 -5.09
CA LEU A 23 2.41 18.26 -4.85
C LEU A 23 3.14 19.20 -5.81
N VAL A 24 2.81 19.20 -7.11
CA VAL A 24 3.38 20.15 -8.08
C VAL A 24 3.12 21.60 -7.63
N ARG A 25 1.92 21.91 -7.16
CA ARG A 25 1.56 23.26 -6.67
C ARG A 25 2.39 23.71 -5.46
N ILE A 26 2.74 22.78 -4.57
CA ILE A 26 3.64 23.06 -3.44
C ILE A 26 5.06 23.38 -3.93
N LEU A 27 5.53 22.68 -4.96
CA LEU A 27 6.94 22.73 -5.38
C LEU A 27 7.24 23.86 -6.37
N VAL A 28 6.27 24.25 -7.21
CA VAL A 28 6.52 25.13 -8.37
C VAL A 28 6.88 26.58 -8.01
N ALA A 29 6.66 26.99 -6.75
CA ALA A 29 7.06 28.32 -6.29
C ALA A 29 8.59 28.51 -6.33
N ASP A 30 9.35 27.43 -6.10
CA ASP A 30 10.80 27.47 -5.86
C ASP A 30 11.60 26.48 -6.73
N ALA A 31 10.92 25.74 -7.61
CA ALA A 31 11.51 24.71 -8.46
C ALA A 31 11.01 24.80 -9.91
N GLU A 32 11.88 24.41 -10.84
CA GLU A 32 11.50 24.09 -12.21
C GLU A 32 10.94 22.66 -12.23
N ILE A 33 9.73 22.49 -12.79
CA ILE A 33 9.03 21.20 -12.76
C ILE A 33 9.00 20.59 -14.16
N HIS A 34 9.50 19.37 -14.28
CA HIS A 34 9.36 18.53 -15.46
C HIS A 34 8.37 17.40 -15.17
N ILE A 35 7.45 17.12 -16.08
CA ILE A 35 6.53 15.99 -15.99
C ILE A 35 6.74 15.11 -17.23
N VAL A 36 7.23 13.89 -17.00
CA VAL A 36 7.40 12.86 -18.03
C VAL A 36 6.35 11.78 -17.84
N ALA A 37 5.47 11.61 -18.82
CA ALA A 37 4.38 10.65 -18.75
C ALA A 37 3.94 10.17 -20.15
N PRO A 38 3.49 8.93 -20.31
CA PRO A 38 2.86 8.48 -21.54
C PRO A 38 1.41 9.01 -21.67
N PRO A 39 0.84 8.99 -22.88
CA PRO A 39 -0.60 9.16 -23.08
C PRO A 39 -1.39 8.13 -22.28
N GLN A 40 -2.65 8.45 -21.97
CA GLN A 40 -3.54 7.54 -21.24
C GLN A 40 -3.74 6.22 -22.01
N TRP A 41 -3.55 5.11 -21.30
CA TRP A 41 -3.85 3.75 -21.75
C TRP A 41 -4.22 2.89 -20.55
N LEU A 42 -5.29 2.10 -20.67
CA LEU A 42 -5.91 1.35 -19.57
C LEU A 42 -6.04 2.20 -18.29
N ALA A 43 -6.62 3.38 -18.41
CA ALA A 43 -6.85 4.35 -17.34
C ALA A 43 -5.59 4.79 -16.54
N THR A 44 -4.40 4.63 -17.11
CA THR A 44 -3.13 5.13 -16.56
C THR A 44 -2.36 5.97 -17.57
N GLY A 45 -1.59 6.94 -17.09
CA GLY A 45 -0.95 7.97 -17.91
C GLY A 45 -1.70 9.30 -17.77
N VAL A 46 -1.39 10.24 -18.67
CA VAL A 46 -1.96 11.59 -18.60
C VAL A 46 -2.84 11.91 -19.80
N THR A 47 -3.87 12.71 -19.54
CA THR A 47 -4.86 13.25 -20.48
C THR A 47 -4.79 14.77 -20.49
N GLU A 48 -5.46 15.40 -21.46
CA GLU A 48 -5.62 16.86 -21.49
C GLU A 48 -6.35 17.40 -20.25
N ARG A 49 -7.26 16.63 -19.64
CA ARG A 49 -7.91 17.02 -18.39
C ARG A 49 -6.89 17.20 -17.27
N GLN A 50 -5.97 16.25 -17.11
CA GLN A 50 -4.94 16.34 -16.06
C GLN A 50 -3.96 17.49 -16.34
N LYS A 51 -3.60 17.74 -17.61
CA LYS A 51 -2.81 18.93 -17.98
C LYS A 51 -3.53 20.23 -17.63
N ALA A 52 -4.85 20.31 -17.89
CA ALA A 52 -5.66 21.48 -17.60
C ALA A 52 -5.71 21.84 -16.10
N LEU A 53 -5.55 20.85 -15.21
CA LEU A 53 -5.48 21.09 -13.75
C LEU A 53 -4.24 21.89 -13.31
N LEU A 54 -3.24 22.01 -14.17
CA LEU A 54 -1.99 22.73 -13.92
C LEU A 54 -1.71 23.79 -14.99
N ALA A 55 -2.69 24.11 -15.85
CA ALA A 55 -2.51 25.05 -16.96
C ALA A 55 -2.30 26.50 -16.50
N ASP A 56 -2.67 26.82 -15.25
CA ASP A 56 -2.41 28.10 -14.61
C ASP A 56 -0.94 28.29 -14.15
N ILE A 57 -0.12 27.24 -14.26
CA ILE A 57 1.26 27.23 -13.77
C ILE A 57 2.22 27.27 -14.96
N GLU A 58 2.91 28.41 -15.14
CA GLU A 58 3.75 28.67 -16.33
C GLU A 58 5.06 27.86 -16.35
N ASN A 59 5.58 27.44 -15.19
CA ASN A 59 6.90 26.81 -15.06
C ASN A 59 6.87 25.26 -15.08
N ILE A 60 5.91 24.67 -15.81
CA ILE A 60 5.82 23.21 -15.97
C ILE A 60 6.20 22.81 -17.39
N GLN A 61 7.24 21.99 -17.52
CA GLN A 61 7.69 21.40 -18.76
C GLN A 61 7.07 20.00 -18.92
N TRP A 62 6.15 19.83 -19.87
CA TRP A 62 5.51 18.55 -20.16
C TRP A 62 6.26 17.77 -21.25
N HIS A 63 6.57 16.51 -20.96
CA HIS A 63 7.28 15.60 -21.85
C HIS A 63 6.41 14.35 -22.05
N ILE A 64 5.61 14.33 -23.12
CA ILE A 64 4.68 13.23 -23.39
C ILE A 64 5.38 12.15 -24.21
N LEU A 65 5.49 10.95 -23.64
CA LEU A 65 6.11 9.79 -24.26
C LEU A 65 5.12 9.04 -25.16
N ASP A 66 4.79 9.64 -26.29
CA ASP A 66 3.89 9.07 -27.31
C ASP A 66 4.70 8.29 -28.36
N VAL A 67 5.33 7.20 -27.92
CA VAL A 67 6.07 6.26 -28.78
C VAL A 67 5.21 5.03 -29.06
N GLU A 68 5.47 4.31 -30.15
CA GLU A 68 4.66 3.16 -30.62
C GLU A 68 4.40 2.11 -29.50
N ASP A 69 5.36 1.90 -28.60
CA ASP A 69 5.26 0.98 -27.47
C ASP A 69 5.19 1.70 -26.11
N HIS A 70 4.49 2.84 -26.04
CA HIS A 70 4.34 3.57 -24.78
C HIS A 70 3.64 2.75 -23.68
N GLU A 71 2.95 1.66 -24.03
CA GLU A 71 2.32 0.71 -23.11
C GLU A 71 3.34 0.07 -22.16
N SER A 72 4.49 -0.37 -22.69
CA SER A 72 5.53 -1.08 -21.92
C SER A 72 6.16 -0.24 -20.80
N LEU A 73 6.08 1.10 -20.91
CA LEU A 73 6.55 2.05 -19.89
C LEU A 73 5.94 1.81 -18.50
N ARG A 74 4.78 1.15 -18.42
CA ARG A 74 4.06 0.86 -17.16
C ARG A 74 4.61 -0.33 -16.40
N THR A 75 5.37 -1.22 -17.04
CA THR A 75 5.80 -2.51 -16.45
C THR A 75 7.29 -2.77 -16.61
N SER A 76 7.78 -2.71 -17.84
CA SER A 76 9.17 -2.89 -18.22
C SER A 76 9.32 -2.29 -19.62
N PRO A 77 9.87 -1.06 -19.74
CA PRO A 77 10.07 -0.41 -21.03
C PRO A 77 10.79 -1.33 -22.02
N ALA A 78 10.36 -1.37 -23.29
CA ALA A 78 11.08 -2.11 -24.33
C ALA A 78 12.45 -1.49 -24.66
N ASP A 79 12.57 -0.17 -24.50
CA ASP A 79 13.83 0.58 -24.61
C ASP A 79 14.06 1.42 -23.34
N PRO A 80 14.58 0.80 -22.25
CA PRO A 80 14.87 1.53 -21.03
C PRO A 80 16.00 2.55 -21.21
N GLU A 81 16.95 2.32 -22.13
CA GLU A 81 18.05 3.25 -22.39
C GLU A 81 17.57 4.57 -22.97
N TYR A 82 16.59 4.53 -23.88
CA TYR A 82 15.96 5.73 -24.41
C TYR A 82 15.36 6.59 -23.30
N VAL A 83 14.60 5.96 -22.39
CA VAL A 83 13.99 6.67 -21.25
C VAL A 83 15.07 7.28 -20.36
N VAL A 84 16.13 6.52 -20.03
CA VAL A 84 17.24 7.02 -19.21
C VAL A 84 17.92 8.22 -19.88
N LYS A 85 18.28 8.14 -21.16
CA LYS A 85 18.93 9.24 -21.91
C LYS A 85 18.05 10.49 -21.96
N LEU A 86 16.74 10.32 -22.11
CA LEU A 86 15.79 11.44 -22.03
C LEU A 86 15.85 12.11 -20.65
N ILE A 87 15.79 11.33 -19.57
CA ILE A 87 15.85 11.88 -18.22
C ILE A 87 17.22 12.51 -17.91
N GLU A 88 18.31 11.93 -18.40
CA GLU A 88 19.65 12.52 -18.34
C GLU A 88 19.71 13.91 -18.98
N ALA A 89 19.07 14.10 -20.13
CA ALA A 89 19.02 15.39 -20.80
C ALA A 89 18.23 16.44 -20.00
N LEU A 90 17.29 16.03 -19.16
CA LEU A 90 16.56 16.93 -18.24
C LEU A 90 17.39 17.30 -17.00
N ASN A 91 18.38 16.48 -16.62
CA ASN A 91 19.28 16.68 -15.48
C ASN A 91 18.57 17.06 -14.15
N PRO A 92 17.57 16.29 -13.69
CA PRO A 92 16.85 16.58 -12.45
C PRO A 92 17.72 16.42 -11.20
N ASN A 93 17.46 17.24 -10.17
CA ASN A 93 18.03 17.05 -8.84
C ASN A 93 17.26 15.97 -8.06
N TYR A 94 15.93 15.97 -8.20
CA TYR A 94 15.02 15.07 -7.50
C TYR A 94 14.02 14.46 -8.48
N VAL A 95 13.74 13.17 -8.32
CA VAL A 95 12.77 12.45 -9.15
C VAL A 95 11.69 11.82 -8.28
N PHE A 96 10.44 12.20 -8.55
CA PHE A 96 9.22 11.62 -8.00
C PHE A 96 8.68 10.58 -8.97
N CYS A 97 8.73 9.31 -8.58
CA CYS A 97 8.35 8.19 -9.43
C CYS A 97 7.00 7.61 -9.04
N ARG A 98 6.11 7.44 -10.03
CA ARG A 98 4.94 6.56 -9.92
C ARG A 98 5.01 5.53 -11.03
N SER A 99 5.70 4.43 -10.75
CA SER A 99 6.04 3.38 -11.70
C SER A 99 5.96 2.01 -11.05
N ALA A 100 5.43 1.00 -11.75
CA ALA A 100 5.55 -0.39 -11.34
C ALA A 100 6.90 -0.99 -11.75
N ASP A 101 7.54 -0.47 -12.80
CA ASP A 101 8.96 -0.73 -13.01
C ASP A 101 9.79 0.04 -11.97
N VAL A 102 10.52 -0.70 -11.12
CA VAL A 102 11.45 -0.13 -10.16
C VAL A 102 12.88 -0.03 -10.70
N SER A 103 13.21 -0.77 -11.76
CA SER A 103 14.59 -0.92 -12.23
C SER A 103 15.01 0.27 -13.08
N THR A 104 14.21 0.66 -14.08
CA THR A 104 14.56 1.79 -14.97
C THR A 104 14.72 3.10 -14.19
N PRO A 105 13.81 3.48 -13.27
CA PRO A 105 13.96 4.75 -12.55
C PRO A 105 15.22 4.83 -11.69
N MET A 106 15.78 3.69 -11.27
CA MET A 106 17.02 3.66 -10.48
C MET A 106 18.28 3.99 -11.29
N LEU A 107 18.16 4.07 -12.62
CA LEU A 107 19.22 4.50 -13.53
C LEU A 107 19.18 6.00 -13.82
N PHE A 108 18.14 6.72 -13.38
CA PHE A 108 18.02 8.15 -13.62
C PHE A 108 19.05 8.95 -12.82
N PRO A 109 19.50 10.12 -13.33
CA PRO A 109 20.24 11.08 -12.51
C PRO A 109 19.40 11.62 -11.34
N GLY A 110 20.08 12.20 -10.36
CA GLY A 110 19.45 12.82 -9.19
C GLY A 110 19.06 11.82 -8.10
N LYS A 111 18.25 12.28 -7.14
CA LYS A 111 17.75 11.44 -6.04
C LYS A 111 16.33 11.00 -6.34
N ILE A 112 16.12 9.68 -6.37
CA ILE A 112 14.85 9.07 -6.75
C ILE A 112 14.05 8.64 -5.53
N ARG A 113 12.75 8.95 -5.51
CA ARG A 113 11.78 8.41 -4.55
C ARG A 113 10.48 8.04 -5.24
N PHE A 114 9.91 6.91 -4.86
CA PHE A 114 8.62 6.43 -5.30
C PHE A 114 7.52 7.05 -4.46
N MET A 115 6.46 7.52 -5.13
CA MET A 115 5.27 8.09 -4.53
C MET A 115 4.22 7.01 -4.30
N MET A 116 3.77 6.87 -3.05
CA MET A 116 2.78 5.88 -2.66
C MET A 116 1.81 6.44 -1.64
N GLU A 117 0.55 6.01 -1.70
CA GLU A 117 -0.42 6.39 -0.67
C GLU A 117 0.01 5.77 0.66
N SER A 118 0.07 6.59 1.71
CA SER A 118 0.83 6.24 2.91
C SER A 118 0.00 5.70 4.08
N ILE A 119 -1.33 5.61 3.93
CA ILE A 119 -2.18 5.09 4.99
C ILE A 119 -1.98 3.59 5.15
N ILE A 120 -1.55 3.20 6.34
CA ILE A 120 -1.45 1.80 6.76
C ILE A 120 -2.43 1.59 7.91
N PRO A 121 -3.37 0.64 7.78
CA PRO A 121 -4.36 0.38 8.80
C PRO A 121 -3.73 -0.17 10.10
N PRO A 122 -4.41 -0.03 11.26
CA PRO A 122 -5.76 0.52 11.45
C PRO A 122 -5.80 2.06 11.61
N PHE A 123 -4.64 2.72 11.65
CA PHE A 123 -4.55 4.15 11.93
C PHE A 123 -5.08 5.00 10.77
N ARG A 124 -5.64 6.16 11.13
CA ARG A 124 -6.24 7.11 10.18
C ARG A 124 -5.58 8.47 10.29
N LEU A 125 -5.59 9.20 9.19
CA LEU A 125 -5.22 10.60 9.16
C LEU A 125 -6.35 11.42 9.82
N ARG A 126 -6.00 12.52 10.50
CA ARG A 126 -7.00 13.50 10.97
C ARG A 126 -7.92 13.96 9.84
N SER A 127 -9.17 14.26 10.20
CA SER A 127 -10.22 14.63 9.25
C SER A 127 -10.02 15.99 8.57
N ASP A 128 -9.23 16.89 9.15
CA ASP A 128 -8.86 18.17 8.55
C ASP A 128 -7.71 18.05 7.54
N LEU A 129 -7.14 16.86 7.39
CA LEU A 129 -6.08 16.56 6.44
C LEU A 129 -6.56 15.54 5.40
N SER A 130 -5.95 15.59 4.22
CA SER A 130 -6.23 14.71 3.09
C SER A 130 -4.99 14.49 2.24
N SER A 131 -5.09 13.62 1.25
CA SER A 131 -3.98 13.24 0.36
C SER A 131 -2.71 12.81 1.11
N PRO A 132 -2.79 11.77 1.96
CA PRO A 132 -1.66 11.18 2.66
C PRO A 132 -0.70 10.50 1.69
N LEU A 133 0.52 11.01 1.62
CA LEU A 133 1.58 10.53 0.73
C LEU A 133 2.81 10.09 1.55
N MET A 134 3.60 9.20 0.96
CA MET A 134 4.96 8.89 1.40
C MET A 134 5.88 8.85 0.18
N LEU A 135 7.16 9.11 0.46
CA LEU A 135 8.25 9.02 -0.51
C LEU A 135 9.21 7.94 -0.03
N ASP A 136 9.36 6.88 -0.81
CA ASP A 136 10.19 5.72 -0.42
C ASP A 136 11.22 5.37 -1.50
N GLY A 137 12.22 4.59 -1.13
CA GLY A 137 13.24 4.07 -2.04
C GLY A 137 12.77 2.87 -2.86
N PRO A 138 13.69 2.18 -3.56
CA PRO A 138 13.39 1.01 -4.39
C PRO A 138 12.88 -0.20 -3.60
N ARG A 139 12.99 -0.19 -2.28
CA ARG A 139 12.52 -1.24 -1.36
C ARG A 139 11.08 -1.06 -0.90
N LEU A 140 10.31 -0.22 -1.57
CA LEU A 140 8.91 0.09 -1.28
C LEU A 140 8.00 -1.15 -1.03
N TYR A 141 8.25 -2.26 -1.72
CA TYR A 141 7.43 -3.47 -1.59
C TYR A 141 7.90 -4.41 -0.48
N ASP A 142 9.07 -4.15 0.11
CA ASP A 142 9.51 -4.88 1.30
C ASP A 142 8.65 -4.45 2.50
N GLN A 143 8.01 -5.41 3.15
CA GLN A 143 7.06 -5.11 4.24
C GLN A 143 7.74 -5.08 5.60
N GLY A 144 7.33 -4.12 6.43
CA GLY A 144 7.75 -4.03 7.83
C GLY A 144 9.20 -3.57 8.05
N PHE A 145 9.97 -3.25 7.01
CA PHE A 145 11.33 -2.77 7.22
C PHE A 145 11.35 -1.37 7.85
N MET A 146 12.29 -1.18 8.76
CA MET A 146 12.70 0.11 9.29
C MET A 146 14.18 0.34 8.97
N PRO A 147 14.62 1.60 8.84
CA PRO A 147 16.05 1.90 8.91
C PRO A 147 16.60 1.55 10.31
N ASP A 148 17.92 1.46 10.41
CA ASP A 148 18.57 1.33 11.71
C ASP A 148 18.34 2.60 12.54
N LEU A 149 17.61 2.44 13.64
CA LEU A 149 17.32 3.50 14.60
C LEU A 149 18.21 3.33 15.83
N THR A 150 18.79 4.43 16.31
CA THR A 150 19.50 4.44 17.59
C THR A 150 18.54 4.11 18.76
N LEU A 151 19.08 3.69 19.90
CA LEU A 151 18.26 3.38 21.08
C LEU A 151 17.41 4.57 21.53
N ASP A 152 17.98 5.78 21.52
CA ASP A 152 17.27 7.01 21.89
C ASP A 152 16.13 7.31 20.91
N GLN A 153 16.36 7.09 19.62
CA GLN A 153 15.35 7.23 18.57
C GLN A 153 14.21 6.23 18.74
N ARG A 154 14.53 4.96 18.97
CA ARG A 154 13.54 3.90 19.26
C ARG A 154 12.71 4.25 20.49
N HIS A 155 13.37 4.67 21.57
CA HIS A 155 12.71 5.08 22.81
C HIS A 155 11.80 6.30 22.62
N ALA A 156 12.25 7.31 21.87
CA ALA A 156 11.47 8.51 21.59
C ALA A 156 10.20 8.20 20.78
N ILE A 157 10.28 7.34 19.76
CA ILE A 157 9.11 6.90 18.99
C ILE A 157 8.16 6.10 19.89
N ALA A 158 8.68 5.08 20.58
CA ALA A 158 7.87 4.22 21.44
C ALA A 158 7.11 5.03 22.50
N THR A 159 7.79 5.94 23.20
CA THR A 159 7.18 6.77 24.25
C THR A 159 6.06 7.66 23.71
N ARG A 160 6.23 8.25 22.51
CA ARG A 160 5.23 9.16 21.93
C ARG A 160 4.07 8.44 21.26
N PHE A 161 4.34 7.29 20.66
CA PHE A 161 3.34 6.56 19.87
C PHE A 161 2.50 5.59 20.71
N ARG A 162 3.08 5.02 21.78
CA ARG A 162 2.42 4.02 22.63
C ARG A 162 1.02 4.42 23.11
N PRO A 163 0.74 5.66 23.56
CA PRO A 163 -0.63 6.04 23.95
C PRO A 163 -1.66 5.89 22.82
N ARG A 164 -1.28 6.21 21.57
CA ARG A 164 -2.16 6.05 20.41
C ARG A 164 -2.33 4.59 20.02
N TRP A 165 -1.26 3.81 20.11
CA TRP A 165 -1.29 2.36 19.91
C TRP A 165 -2.27 1.69 20.89
N GLU A 166 -2.14 2.02 22.18
CA GLU A 166 -2.99 1.49 23.24
C GLU A 166 -4.44 1.96 23.12
N ALA A 167 -4.69 3.21 22.72
CA ALA A 167 -6.03 3.72 22.48
C ALA A 167 -6.74 2.95 21.35
N VAL A 168 -6.11 2.80 20.19
CA VAL A 168 -6.69 2.02 19.08
C VAL A 168 -6.89 0.56 19.50
N ARG A 169 -5.97 -0.01 20.30
CA ARG A 169 -6.15 -1.37 20.83
C ARG A 169 -7.32 -1.49 21.79
N ALA A 170 -7.57 -0.49 22.62
CA ALA A 170 -8.70 -0.49 23.55
C ALA A 170 -10.03 -0.41 22.77
N GLU A 171 -10.10 0.38 21.71
CA GLU A 171 -11.28 0.51 20.86
C GLU A 171 -11.55 -0.73 20.01
N THR A 172 -10.47 -1.35 19.53
CA THR A 172 -10.52 -2.57 18.71
C THR A 172 -10.38 -3.83 19.55
N ALA A 173 -10.40 -3.74 20.88
CA ALA A 173 -10.36 -4.91 21.73
C ALA A 173 -11.64 -5.73 21.46
N PRO A 174 -11.53 -6.98 20.97
CA PRO A 174 -12.72 -7.78 20.73
C PRO A 174 -13.44 -7.98 22.08
N LEU A 175 -14.74 -7.73 22.13
CA LEU A 175 -15.55 -8.23 23.24
C LEU A 175 -15.36 -9.75 23.26
N GLN A 176 -15.09 -10.35 24.42
CA GLN A 176 -14.77 -11.79 24.51
C GLN A 176 -15.95 -12.68 24.03
N SER A 177 -17.17 -12.14 24.01
CA SER A 177 -18.38 -12.73 23.43
C SER A 177 -18.58 -12.49 21.92
N ALA A 178 -17.69 -11.74 21.26
CA ALA A 178 -17.90 -11.25 19.89
C ALA A 178 -17.39 -12.20 18.79
N ARG A 179 -16.48 -13.14 19.07
CA ARG A 179 -15.94 -13.99 17.99
C ARG A 179 -17.02 -14.91 17.41
N GLU A 180 -17.67 -15.72 18.24
CA GLU A 180 -18.71 -16.64 17.76
C GLU A 180 -19.88 -15.88 17.10
N GLN A 181 -20.26 -14.74 17.67
CA GLN A 181 -21.26 -13.86 17.08
C GLN A 181 -20.82 -13.34 15.70
N TYR A 182 -19.61 -12.80 15.59
CA TYR A 182 -19.05 -12.34 14.33
C TYR A 182 -19.00 -13.46 13.29
N LEU A 183 -18.51 -14.65 13.68
CA LEU A 183 -18.42 -15.79 12.77
C LEU A 183 -19.82 -16.19 12.28
N PHE A 184 -20.80 -16.25 13.16
CA PHE A 184 -22.19 -16.51 12.78
C PHE A 184 -22.75 -15.45 11.81
N GLU A 185 -22.56 -14.17 12.11
CA GLU A 185 -23.01 -13.04 11.27
C GLU A 185 -22.31 -13.02 9.90
N ALA A 186 -21.03 -13.39 9.85
CA ALA A 186 -20.24 -13.50 8.63
C ALA A 186 -20.45 -14.81 7.86
N GLY A 187 -21.28 -15.73 8.37
CA GLY A 187 -21.51 -17.05 7.77
C GLY A 187 -20.30 -18.00 7.84
N LEU A 188 -19.39 -17.76 8.79
CA LEU A 188 -18.19 -18.55 9.04
C LEU A 188 -18.43 -19.63 10.12
N PRO A 189 -17.77 -20.80 10.02
CA PRO A 189 -17.87 -21.84 11.03
C PRO A 189 -17.17 -21.44 12.34
N VAL A 190 -17.69 -21.93 13.47
CA VAL A 190 -17.08 -21.76 14.80
C VAL A 190 -16.16 -22.93 15.19
N ASP A 191 -16.30 -24.07 14.52
CA ASP A 191 -15.59 -25.33 14.81
C ASP A 191 -14.33 -25.54 13.97
N ARG A 192 -14.01 -24.59 13.08
CA ARG A 192 -12.85 -24.64 12.17
C ARG A 192 -12.01 -23.37 12.29
N LYS A 193 -10.72 -23.51 11.98
CA LYS A 193 -9.78 -22.38 11.95
C LYS A 193 -10.03 -21.52 10.70
N ILE A 194 -9.99 -20.20 10.89
CA ILE A 194 -10.28 -19.21 9.86
C ILE A 194 -8.98 -18.60 9.35
N ILE A 195 -8.71 -18.76 8.05
CA ILE A 195 -7.62 -18.10 7.36
C ILE A 195 -8.20 -16.92 6.57
N ALA A 196 -7.84 -15.70 6.95
CA ALA A 196 -8.28 -14.49 6.26
C ALA A 196 -7.45 -14.25 4.99
N LEU A 197 -8.12 -13.91 3.90
CA LEU A 197 -7.50 -13.50 2.64
C LEU A 197 -8.18 -12.22 2.11
N PRO A 198 -7.63 -11.05 2.44
CA PRO A 198 -8.03 -9.80 1.79
C PRO A 198 -7.58 -9.81 0.33
N LEU A 199 -8.53 -9.66 -0.60
CA LEU A 199 -8.25 -9.77 -2.03
C LEU A 199 -7.59 -8.50 -2.59
N ASN A 200 -6.73 -8.67 -3.59
CA ASN A 200 -6.09 -7.56 -4.28
C ASN A 200 -7.06 -6.88 -5.27
N VAL A 201 -6.74 -5.64 -5.66
CA VAL A 201 -7.41 -4.95 -6.77
C VAL A 201 -7.02 -5.60 -8.09
N GLU A 202 -7.98 -6.08 -8.86
CA GLU A 202 -7.77 -6.74 -10.16
C GLU A 202 -8.09 -5.86 -11.37
N ALA A 203 -8.33 -4.57 -11.16
CA ALA A 203 -8.56 -3.62 -12.25
C ALA A 203 -7.39 -3.61 -13.26
N GLN A 204 -7.67 -3.45 -14.56
CA GLN A 204 -6.63 -3.49 -15.60
C GLN A 204 -5.57 -2.40 -15.44
N ASN A 205 -5.91 -1.31 -14.74
CA ASN A 205 -5.02 -0.20 -14.44
C ASN A 205 -4.05 -0.49 -13.27
N ASN A 206 -4.18 -1.62 -12.57
CA ASN A 206 -3.32 -1.98 -11.45
C ASN A 206 -2.04 -2.70 -11.91
N PHE A 207 -1.15 -1.94 -12.56
CA PHE A 207 0.13 -2.47 -13.03
C PHE A 207 1.05 -2.95 -11.89
N PHE A 208 0.85 -2.47 -10.67
CA PHE A 208 1.60 -2.96 -9.51
C PHE A 208 1.36 -4.44 -9.27
N ILE A 209 0.11 -4.91 -9.27
CA ILE A 209 -0.18 -6.34 -9.11
C ILE A 209 0.36 -7.13 -10.31
N LYS A 210 0.23 -6.62 -11.54
CA LYS A 210 0.77 -7.28 -12.74
C LYS A 210 2.28 -7.53 -12.68
N VAL A 211 3.05 -6.58 -12.13
CA VAL A 211 4.52 -6.67 -12.07
C VAL A 211 4.98 -7.37 -10.79
N HIS A 212 4.32 -7.13 -9.67
CA HIS A 212 4.83 -7.46 -8.34
C HIS A 212 4.22 -8.71 -7.72
N SER A 213 3.02 -9.12 -8.15
CA SER A 213 2.39 -10.34 -7.65
C SER A 213 3.10 -11.59 -8.18
N ILE A 214 3.16 -12.63 -7.34
CA ILE A 214 3.61 -13.96 -7.76
C ILE A 214 2.44 -14.80 -8.30
N THR A 215 1.20 -14.46 -7.93
CA THR A 215 0.00 -15.07 -8.47
C THR A 215 -0.62 -14.16 -9.53
N PRO A 216 -1.02 -14.73 -10.68
CA PRO A 216 -1.54 -13.92 -11.80
C PRO A 216 -2.97 -13.40 -11.59
N SER A 217 -3.74 -13.96 -10.64
CA SER A 217 -5.08 -13.49 -10.27
C SER A 217 -5.47 -13.98 -8.87
N ASN A 218 -6.47 -13.32 -8.26
CA ASN A 218 -7.12 -13.73 -7.02
C ASN A 218 -7.73 -15.12 -7.17
N ILE A 219 -8.39 -15.43 -8.29
CA ILE A 219 -8.99 -16.77 -8.52
C ILE A 219 -7.94 -17.88 -8.45
N LYS A 220 -6.79 -17.69 -9.11
CA LYS A 220 -5.71 -18.69 -9.08
C LYS A 220 -5.08 -18.81 -7.69
N LEU A 221 -4.90 -17.69 -6.99
CA LEU A 221 -4.44 -17.69 -5.61
C LEU A 221 -5.40 -18.48 -4.70
N ILE A 222 -6.69 -18.17 -4.77
CA ILE A 222 -7.71 -18.85 -3.96
C ILE A 222 -7.76 -20.34 -4.29
N ASP A 223 -7.71 -20.73 -5.57
CA ASP A 223 -7.74 -22.13 -5.98
C ASP A 223 -6.53 -22.91 -5.45
N GLU A 224 -5.34 -22.32 -5.56
CA GLU A 224 -4.09 -22.89 -5.06
C GLU A 224 -4.15 -23.08 -3.53
N LEU A 225 -4.54 -22.05 -2.79
CA LEU A 225 -4.64 -22.12 -1.33
C LEU A 225 -5.70 -23.13 -0.90
N ALA A 226 -6.90 -23.07 -1.47
CA ALA A 226 -8.01 -23.96 -1.12
C ALA A 226 -7.67 -25.45 -1.37
N SER A 227 -6.89 -25.75 -2.41
CA SER A 227 -6.43 -27.11 -2.70
C SER A 227 -5.52 -27.71 -1.63
N HIS A 228 -4.91 -26.87 -0.79
CA HIS A 228 -4.04 -27.29 0.32
C HIS A 228 -4.75 -27.28 1.68
N LEU A 229 -5.99 -26.79 1.76
CA LEU A 229 -6.73 -26.73 3.02
C LEU A 229 -7.33 -28.08 3.40
N GLY A 230 -6.96 -28.56 4.59
CA GLY A 230 -7.62 -29.65 5.27
C GLY A 230 -9.03 -29.27 5.74
N ASP A 231 -9.74 -30.23 6.33
CA ASP A 231 -11.13 -30.03 6.75
C ASP A 231 -11.25 -29.17 8.01
N ASP A 232 -10.15 -29.00 8.75
CA ASP A 232 -10.08 -28.14 9.95
C ASP A 232 -10.05 -26.64 9.64
N PHE A 233 -10.00 -26.25 8.35
CA PHE A 233 -9.80 -24.87 7.93
C PHE A 233 -10.91 -24.35 7.00
N VAL A 234 -11.08 -23.02 7.02
CA VAL A 234 -11.79 -22.24 6.01
C VAL A 234 -10.94 -21.07 5.55
N LEU A 235 -10.98 -20.79 4.25
CA LEU A 235 -10.47 -19.56 3.65
C LEU A 235 -11.61 -18.53 3.58
N ALA A 236 -11.50 -17.48 4.38
CA ALA A 236 -12.45 -16.38 4.42
C ALA A 236 -11.92 -15.20 3.61
N LEU A 237 -12.71 -14.73 2.64
CA LEU A 237 -12.31 -13.71 1.67
C LEU A 237 -12.98 -12.37 1.99
N THR A 238 -12.25 -11.26 1.84
CA THR A 238 -12.87 -9.93 1.73
C THR A 238 -12.54 -9.31 0.39
N GLU A 239 -13.58 -8.89 -0.34
CA GLU A 239 -13.40 -8.19 -1.61
C GLU A 239 -12.90 -6.77 -1.39
N HIS A 240 -11.88 -6.38 -2.17
CA HIS A 240 -11.45 -5.00 -2.22
C HIS A 240 -12.61 -4.11 -2.75
N PRO A 241 -12.88 -2.95 -2.14
CA PRO A 241 -13.97 -2.06 -2.57
C PRO A 241 -13.96 -1.75 -4.08
N LEU A 242 -12.75 -1.50 -4.63
CA LEU A 242 -12.54 -1.23 -6.06
C LEU A 242 -12.77 -2.43 -7.01
N ASN A 243 -13.11 -3.62 -6.50
CA ASN A 243 -13.52 -4.77 -7.32
C ASN A 243 -15.06 -4.89 -7.41
N ARG A 244 -15.83 -4.20 -6.55
CA ARG A 244 -17.28 -4.37 -6.45
C ARG A 244 -18.01 -3.63 -7.57
N LYS A 245 -18.77 -4.35 -8.38
CA LYS A 245 -19.60 -3.78 -9.46
C LYS A 245 -20.40 -2.55 -8.99
N GLY A 246 -20.27 -1.44 -9.73
CA GLY A 246 -21.00 -0.19 -9.46
C GLY A 246 -20.14 0.96 -8.91
N ASP A 247 -18.91 0.70 -8.46
CA ASP A 247 -17.93 1.77 -8.31
C ASP A 247 -17.50 2.24 -9.72
N PRO A 248 -17.56 3.55 -10.04
CA PRO A 248 -17.19 4.07 -11.36
C PRO A 248 -15.73 3.79 -11.75
N LEU A 249 -14.92 3.31 -10.82
CA LEU A 249 -13.52 2.91 -11.00
C LEU A 249 -13.35 1.40 -11.21
N VAL A 250 -14.43 0.60 -11.12
CA VAL A 250 -14.39 -0.84 -11.35
C VAL A 250 -14.32 -1.11 -12.83
N ASP A 251 -13.26 -1.80 -13.20
CA ASP A 251 -13.11 -2.40 -14.51
C ASP A 251 -14.10 -3.58 -14.66
N GLN A 252 -14.86 -3.61 -15.76
CA GLN A 252 -15.80 -4.69 -16.04
C GLN A 252 -15.12 -6.06 -16.26
N SER A 253 -13.79 -6.11 -16.31
CA SER A 253 -13.00 -7.33 -16.48
C SER A 253 -12.68 -8.10 -15.20
N VAL A 254 -13.15 -7.67 -14.03
CA VAL A 254 -13.01 -8.47 -12.80
C VAL A 254 -13.81 -9.77 -12.95
N GLU A 255 -13.11 -10.90 -12.91
CA GLU A 255 -13.71 -12.24 -13.01
C GLU A 255 -14.59 -12.54 -11.78
N SER A 256 -15.74 -13.20 -11.99
CA SER A 256 -16.61 -13.58 -10.87
C SER A 256 -15.97 -14.70 -10.04
N LEU A 257 -16.07 -14.57 -8.71
CA LEU A 257 -15.66 -15.60 -7.75
C LEU A 257 -16.66 -16.76 -7.64
N ASP A 258 -17.90 -16.62 -8.15
CA ASP A 258 -18.98 -17.61 -7.95
C ASP A 258 -18.59 -19.05 -8.33
N PRO A 259 -17.95 -19.32 -9.48
CA PRO A 259 -17.58 -20.69 -9.86
C PRO A 259 -16.57 -21.32 -8.89
N LEU A 260 -15.70 -20.50 -8.32
CA LEU A 260 -14.67 -20.94 -7.40
C LEU A 260 -15.24 -21.22 -6.00
N ILE A 261 -16.17 -20.36 -5.55
CA ILE A 261 -16.93 -20.57 -4.32
C ILE A 261 -17.75 -21.86 -4.42
N GLU A 262 -18.37 -22.14 -5.58
CA GLU A 262 -19.08 -23.39 -5.82
C GLU A 262 -18.14 -24.59 -5.76
N LYS A 263 -17.00 -24.52 -6.47
CA LYS A 263 -15.99 -25.59 -6.48
C LYS A 263 -15.51 -25.94 -5.07
N TRP A 264 -15.28 -24.94 -4.24
CA TRP A 264 -14.77 -25.09 -2.87
C TRP A 264 -15.83 -24.86 -1.80
N ARG A 265 -17.08 -25.24 -2.09
CA ARG A 265 -18.23 -25.03 -1.21
C ARG A 265 -17.93 -25.49 0.21
N GLY A 266 -18.14 -24.60 1.18
CA GLY A 266 -17.90 -24.86 2.60
C GLY A 266 -16.45 -24.75 3.05
N LYS A 267 -15.47 -24.61 2.12
CA LYS A 267 -14.06 -24.33 2.40
C LYS A 267 -13.64 -22.90 2.07
N VAL A 268 -14.27 -22.28 1.08
CA VAL A 268 -14.07 -20.87 0.71
C VAL A 268 -15.35 -20.10 0.96
N ILE A 269 -15.26 -19.01 1.71
CA ILE A 269 -16.41 -18.17 2.10
C ILE A 269 -16.06 -16.71 1.84
N VAL A 270 -16.89 -16.00 1.08
CA VAL A 270 -16.78 -14.54 0.93
C VAL A 270 -17.55 -13.89 2.07
N VAL A 271 -16.86 -13.08 2.86
CA VAL A 271 -17.47 -12.28 3.92
C VAL A 271 -18.04 -11.03 3.30
N ASP A 272 -19.35 -10.83 3.48
CA ASP A 272 -20.02 -9.62 3.02
C ASP A 272 -19.41 -8.39 3.70
N ALA A 273 -19.23 -7.35 2.91
CA ALA A 273 -18.57 -6.13 3.31
C ALA A 273 -19.46 -4.91 3.09
N SER A 274 -20.76 -5.10 3.29
CA SER A 274 -21.83 -4.09 3.24
C SER A 274 -21.73 -3.00 4.33
N GLY A 275 -20.82 -3.14 5.30
CA GLY A 275 -20.45 -2.09 6.25
C GLY A 275 -19.51 -1.00 5.67
N PRO A 276 -19.08 -0.01 6.50
CA PRO A 276 -18.12 1.01 6.09
C PRO A 276 -16.84 0.43 5.46
N THR A 277 -16.22 1.18 4.56
CA THR A 277 -14.98 0.74 3.87
C THR A 277 -13.88 0.41 4.88
N GLY A 278 -13.27 -0.77 4.76
CA GLY A 278 -12.22 -1.26 5.65
C GLY A 278 -12.72 -2.01 6.88
N ASP A 279 -14.01 -1.92 7.21
CA ASP A 279 -14.58 -2.54 8.42
C ASP A 279 -14.57 -4.08 8.31
N ALA A 280 -15.05 -4.64 7.20
CA ALA A 280 -15.07 -6.09 7.00
C ALA A 280 -13.67 -6.74 7.00
N THR A 281 -12.66 -6.10 6.43
CA THR A 281 -11.27 -6.62 6.46
C THR A 281 -10.67 -6.50 7.86
N THR A 282 -10.94 -5.41 8.57
CA THR A 282 -10.50 -5.24 9.95
C THR A 282 -11.08 -6.35 10.83
N SER A 283 -12.40 -6.50 10.83
CA SER A 283 -13.12 -7.50 11.64
C SER A 283 -12.72 -8.92 11.26
N LEU A 284 -12.58 -9.22 9.96
CA LEU A 284 -12.15 -10.55 9.55
C LEU A 284 -10.74 -10.87 10.05
N VAL A 285 -9.77 -9.97 9.85
CA VAL A 285 -8.40 -10.21 10.32
C VAL A 285 -8.39 -10.36 11.84
N GLN A 286 -9.09 -9.49 12.57
CA GLN A 286 -9.20 -9.53 14.03
C GLN A 286 -9.73 -10.88 14.55
N HIS A 287 -10.71 -11.49 13.87
CA HIS A 287 -11.35 -12.74 14.29
C HIS A 287 -10.79 -14.01 13.61
N SER A 288 -9.78 -13.86 12.73
CA SER A 288 -9.08 -14.97 12.07
C SER A 288 -8.01 -15.62 12.97
N ASP A 289 -7.62 -16.85 12.62
CA ASP A 289 -6.51 -17.59 13.23
C ASP A 289 -5.19 -17.39 12.47
N GLY A 290 -5.24 -16.87 11.24
CA GLY A 290 -4.08 -16.50 10.43
C GLY A 290 -4.50 -15.71 9.19
N VAL A 291 -3.54 -15.04 8.56
CA VAL A 291 -3.80 -14.15 7.42
C VAL A 291 -2.85 -14.46 6.27
N VAL A 292 -3.39 -14.53 5.06
CA VAL A 292 -2.61 -14.55 3.83
C VAL A 292 -2.44 -13.13 3.33
N ILE A 293 -1.19 -12.71 3.12
CA ILE A 293 -0.82 -11.36 2.68
C ILE A 293 -0.08 -11.42 1.35
N CYS A 294 -0.64 -10.76 0.34
CA CYS A 294 0.03 -10.40 -0.92
C CYS A 294 0.63 -8.99 -0.80
N GLU A 295 0.79 -8.25 -1.90
CA GLU A 295 1.32 -6.87 -1.92
C GLU A 295 0.38 -5.81 -1.31
N SER A 296 -0.49 -6.23 -0.40
CA SER A 296 -1.53 -5.41 0.22
C SER A 296 -1.05 -4.72 1.50
N LYS A 297 -1.54 -3.50 1.72
CA LYS A 297 -1.39 -2.74 2.98
C LYS A 297 -2.10 -3.42 4.16
N SER A 298 -2.93 -4.44 3.90
CA SER A 298 -3.58 -5.24 4.94
C SER A 298 -2.61 -5.97 5.88
N PHE A 299 -1.32 -6.07 5.55
CA PHE A 299 -0.31 -6.54 6.50
C PHE A 299 -0.31 -5.72 7.81
N GLY A 300 -0.70 -4.44 7.73
CA GLY A 300 -0.85 -3.58 8.90
C GLY A 300 -1.86 -4.11 9.92
N TYR A 301 -3.01 -4.63 9.46
CA TYR A 301 -3.98 -5.28 10.34
C TYR A 301 -3.40 -6.54 10.98
N ALA A 302 -2.73 -7.40 10.21
CA ALA A 302 -2.16 -8.63 10.73
C ALA A 302 -1.06 -8.37 11.77
N ALA A 303 -0.20 -7.39 11.51
CA ALA A 303 0.81 -6.91 12.47
C ALA A 303 0.17 -6.35 13.75
N PHE A 304 -0.83 -5.49 13.61
CA PHE A 304 -1.51 -4.85 14.73
C PHE A 304 -2.25 -5.83 15.64
N PHE A 305 -2.98 -6.78 15.05
CA PHE A 305 -3.73 -7.82 15.76
C PHE A 305 -2.89 -9.07 16.09
N GLN A 306 -1.58 -9.03 15.84
CA GLN A 306 -0.63 -10.11 16.08
C GLN A 306 -1.09 -11.45 15.50
N LYS A 307 -1.59 -11.44 14.27
CA LYS A 307 -2.02 -12.66 13.57
C LYS A 307 -0.83 -13.31 12.87
N PRO A 308 -0.74 -14.65 12.85
CA PRO A 308 0.21 -15.34 11.99
C PRO A 308 0.03 -14.91 10.54
N ILE A 309 1.14 -14.68 9.84
CA ILE A 309 1.15 -14.18 8.46
C ILE A 309 1.74 -15.23 7.54
N PHE A 310 1.01 -15.67 6.53
CA PHE A 310 1.59 -16.33 5.36
C PHE A 310 1.78 -15.31 4.24
N ARG A 311 3.03 -15.16 3.77
CA ARG A 311 3.37 -14.14 2.77
C ARG A 311 3.48 -14.75 1.38
N VAL A 312 2.64 -14.27 0.48
CA VAL A 312 2.62 -14.61 -0.94
C VAL A 312 3.29 -13.46 -1.69
N SER A 313 4.63 -13.47 -1.74
CA SER A 313 5.44 -12.41 -2.36
C SER A 313 6.75 -12.91 -2.91
N LYS A 314 7.33 -12.12 -3.82
CA LYS A 314 8.75 -12.17 -4.13
C LYS A 314 9.60 -11.15 -3.34
N TYR A 315 8.96 -10.26 -2.59
CA TYR A 315 9.59 -9.24 -1.76
C TYR A 315 9.84 -9.73 -0.34
N ARG A 316 10.71 -9.03 0.37
CA ARG A 316 11.10 -9.42 1.72
C ARG A 316 10.06 -8.93 2.73
N SER A 317 10.00 -9.62 3.85
CA SER A 317 9.39 -9.13 5.09
C SER A 317 10.48 -8.91 6.14
N ALA A 318 10.28 -7.95 7.02
CA ALA A 318 11.16 -7.76 8.17
C ALA A 318 11.02 -8.94 9.14
N ASP A 319 12.12 -9.29 9.81
CA ASP A 319 12.17 -10.47 10.68
C ASP A 319 11.14 -10.42 11.81
N TRP A 320 10.86 -9.23 12.35
CA TRP A 320 9.87 -9.05 13.42
C TRP A 320 8.44 -9.42 13.00
N MET A 321 8.14 -9.46 11.69
CA MET A 321 6.83 -9.88 11.21
C MET A 321 6.62 -11.39 11.38
N ASN A 322 7.70 -12.18 11.53
CA ASN A 322 7.67 -13.63 11.60
C ASN A 322 6.80 -14.27 10.49
N ALA A 323 6.89 -13.73 9.27
CA ALA A 323 6.06 -14.17 8.16
C ALA A 323 6.49 -15.55 7.65
N TYR A 324 5.53 -16.45 7.50
CA TYR A 324 5.72 -17.76 6.90
C TYR A 324 5.91 -17.65 5.40
N LEU A 325 6.85 -18.44 4.88
CA LEU A 325 7.08 -18.64 3.44
C LEU A 325 6.61 -20.03 2.97
N ASP A 326 6.28 -20.93 3.91
CA ASP A 326 5.73 -22.26 3.63
C ASP A 326 4.29 -22.35 4.16
N PHE A 327 3.34 -22.58 3.26
CA PHE A 327 1.92 -22.62 3.60
C PHE A 327 1.53 -23.83 4.45
N LYS A 328 2.15 -25.00 4.24
CA LYS A 328 1.84 -26.21 5.02
C LYS A 328 2.33 -26.08 6.45
N LEU A 329 3.52 -25.50 6.64
CA LEU A 329 4.05 -25.21 7.96
C LEU A 329 3.15 -24.21 8.69
N PHE A 330 2.74 -23.13 8.01
CA PHE A 330 1.81 -22.13 8.53
C PHE A 330 0.51 -22.77 9.05
N LEU A 331 -0.15 -23.62 8.23
CA LEU A 331 -1.37 -24.31 8.65
C LEU A 331 -1.09 -25.28 9.81
N SER A 332 -0.01 -26.06 9.75
CA SER A 332 0.33 -26.99 10.83
C SER A 332 0.54 -26.28 12.16
N ASP A 333 1.19 -25.12 12.18
CA ASP A 333 1.47 -24.41 13.42
C ASP A 333 0.22 -23.72 13.98
N ILE A 334 -0.70 -23.28 13.12
CA ILE A 334 -2.01 -22.76 13.56
C ILE A 334 -2.82 -23.85 14.27
N LEU A 335 -2.86 -25.08 13.71
CA LEU A 335 -3.56 -26.21 14.36
C LEU A 335 -2.96 -26.56 15.72
N LYS A 336 -1.64 -26.46 15.86
CA LYS A 336 -0.91 -26.75 17.09
C LYS A 336 -0.90 -25.57 18.08
N GLU A 337 -1.50 -24.44 17.70
CA GLU A 337 -1.47 -23.20 18.47
C GLU A 337 -0.04 -22.72 18.80
N SER A 338 0.88 -23.02 17.88
CA SER A 338 2.31 -22.68 17.97
C SER A 338 2.76 -21.72 16.88
N ALA A 339 1.82 -21.14 16.14
CA ALA A 339 2.13 -20.26 15.02
C ALA A 339 2.87 -19.00 15.48
N PHE A 340 3.95 -18.66 14.76
CA PHE A 340 4.66 -17.42 15.00
C PHE A 340 3.77 -16.23 14.66
N VAL A 341 3.87 -15.19 15.48
CA VAL A 341 3.13 -13.94 15.32
C VAL A 341 4.09 -12.76 15.25
N PRO A 342 3.69 -11.63 14.65
CA PRO A 342 4.46 -10.40 14.69
C PRO A 342 4.85 -9.99 16.12
N VAL A 343 6.10 -9.54 16.30
CA VAL A 343 6.62 -9.05 17.58
C VAL A 343 5.99 -7.70 17.89
N ASP A 344 5.25 -7.62 18.99
CA ASP A 344 4.37 -6.49 19.30
C ASP A 344 5.08 -5.13 19.38
N ASP A 345 6.15 -5.06 20.18
CA ASP A 345 6.89 -3.82 20.39
C ASP A 345 7.57 -3.34 19.10
N GLU A 346 8.04 -4.25 18.24
CA GLU A 346 8.61 -3.90 16.94
C GLU A 346 7.53 -3.45 15.94
N ALA A 347 6.35 -4.07 15.97
CA ALA A 347 5.22 -3.61 15.17
C ALA A 347 4.80 -2.19 15.57
N MET A 348 4.61 -1.94 16.87
CA MET A 348 4.29 -0.62 17.42
C MET A 348 5.36 0.41 17.07
N LEU A 349 6.64 0.05 17.17
CA LEU A 349 7.75 0.89 16.76
C LEU A 349 7.72 1.21 15.25
N TRP A 350 7.46 0.20 14.40
CA TRP A 350 7.35 0.38 12.94
C TRP A 350 6.22 1.31 12.57
N PHE A 351 5.03 1.13 13.14
CA PHE A 351 3.90 2.03 12.93
C PHE A 351 4.21 3.45 13.40
N GLY A 352 4.83 3.58 14.58
CA GLY A 352 5.25 4.87 15.12
C GLY A 352 6.23 5.57 14.19
N TYR A 353 7.27 4.86 13.71
CA TYR A 353 8.22 5.39 12.74
C TYR A 353 7.54 5.80 11.43
N HIS A 354 6.70 4.92 10.86
CA HIS A 354 6.01 5.16 9.60
C HIS A 354 5.18 6.44 9.64
N TRP A 355 4.34 6.60 10.67
CA TRP A 355 3.50 7.78 10.83
C TRP A 355 4.28 9.03 11.21
N ALA A 356 5.28 8.92 12.09
CA ALA A 356 6.07 10.07 12.53
C ALA A 356 6.99 10.60 11.42
N ASN A 357 7.59 9.70 10.65
CA ASN A 357 8.64 10.03 9.72
C ASN A 357 8.14 10.02 8.27
N ASN A 358 7.49 8.96 7.80
CA ASN A 358 7.24 8.76 6.37
C ASN A 358 5.98 9.47 5.86
N VAL A 359 4.92 9.48 6.68
CA VAL A 359 3.62 10.04 6.30
C VAL A 359 3.64 11.57 6.34
N PHE A 360 3.14 12.18 5.27
CA PHE A 360 2.76 13.60 5.23
C PHE A 360 1.47 13.77 4.43
N ALA A 361 0.79 14.90 4.62
CA ALA A 361 -0.47 15.21 3.94
C ALA A 361 -0.27 16.42 3.03
N LEU A 362 -0.65 16.32 1.76
CA LEU A 362 -0.50 17.44 0.81
C LEU A 362 -1.44 18.60 1.09
N SER A 363 -2.49 18.37 1.89
CA SER A 363 -3.37 19.44 2.38
C SER A 363 -2.85 20.13 3.63
N ASP A 364 -1.69 19.73 4.18
CA ASP A 364 -1.08 20.40 5.33
C ASP A 364 -0.56 21.77 4.88
N PRO A 365 -1.13 22.90 5.36
CA PRO A 365 -0.76 24.23 4.89
C PRO A 365 0.66 24.64 5.29
N LYS A 366 1.32 23.87 6.17
CA LYS A 366 2.70 24.10 6.58
C LYS A 366 3.71 23.35 5.73
N LEU A 367 3.26 22.49 4.80
CA LEU A 367 4.16 21.68 3.97
C LEU A 367 4.84 22.56 2.92
N THR A 368 6.17 22.58 2.93
CA THR A 368 6.99 23.40 2.02
C THR A 368 7.84 22.56 1.06
N LEU A 369 8.47 23.20 0.07
CA LEU A 369 9.50 22.55 -0.74
C LEU A 369 10.63 21.97 0.12
N GLU A 370 11.09 22.73 1.13
CA GLU A 370 12.18 22.30 2.02
C GLU A 370 11.80 21.02 2.76
N ASP A 371 10.57 20.93 3.28
CA ASP A 371 10.08 19.72 3.94
C ASP A 371 10.10 18.51 3.01
N ILE A 372 9.72 18.70 1.74
CA ILE A 372 9.70 17.62 0.74
C ILE A 372 11.12 17.20 0.35
N VAL A 373 12.00 18.15 0.05
CA VAL A 373 13.41 17.90 -0.28
C VAL A 373 14.13 17.22 0.88
N ASP A 374 13.83 17.60 2.13
CA ASP A 374 14.39 16.95 3.32
C ASP A 374 14.12 15.44 3.35
N ARG A 375 13.00 14.97 2.79
CA ARG A 375 12.68 13.52 2.71
C ARG A 375 13.61 12.77 1.75
N PHE A 376 14.16 13.47 0.76
CA PHE A 376 15.21 12.94 -0.11
C PHE A 376 16.57 12.98 0.57
N GLU A 377 16.92 14.12 1.17
CA GLU A 377 18.23 14.41 1.76
C GLU A 377 18.50 13.63 3.04
N ARG A 378 17.53 13.64 3.95
CA ARG A 378 17.58 12.98 5.25
C ARG A 378 16.36 12.08 5.36
N PRO A 379 16.36 10.84 4.82
CA PRO A 379 15.19 9.96 4.86
C PRO A 379 14.70 9.64 6.27
N VAL A 380 15.60 9.67 7.27
CA VAL A 380 15.28 9.62 8.69
C VAL A 380 15.63 10.96 9.31
N ASN A 381 14.63 11.64 9.87
CA ASN A 381 14.82 12.92 10.53
C ASN A 381 13.90 13.00 11.75
N ALA A 382 14.49 13.11 12.95
CA ALA A 382 13.73 13.13 14.20
C ALA A 382 12.96 14.45 14.40
N ASP A 383 13.38 15.54 13.74
CA ASP A 383 12.78 16.86 13.90
C ASP A 383 11.32 16.89 13.42
N ARG A 384 10.95 16.02 12.47
CA ARG A 384 9.58 15.93 11.94
C ARG A 384 8.64 15.04 12.76
N TRP A 385 9.14 14.26 13.71
CA TRP A 385 8.32 13.23 14.37
C TRP A 385 7.17 13.79 15.19
N ALA A 386 7.38 14.92 15.87
CA ALA A 386 6.30 15.58 16.63
C ALA A 386 5.13 15.92 15.70
N ALA A 387 5.41 16.63 14.60
CA ALA A 387 4.40 16.98 13.60
C ALA A 387 3.78 15.74 12.94
N GLY A 388 4.56 14.68 12.71
CA GLY A 388 4.06 13.40 12.19
C GLY A 388 3.01 12.75 13.09
N PHE A 389 3.28 12.65 14.40
CA PHE A 389 2.31 12.11 15.36
C PHE A 389 1.04 12.95 15.46
N ASP A 390 1.14 14.27 15.30
CA ASP A 390 0.00 15.19 15.36
C ASP A 390 -0.95 15.07 14.15
N ARG A 391 -0.57 14.31 13.10
CA ARG A 391 -1.43 14.02 11.93
C ARG A 391 -2.32 12.80 12.12
N ILE A 392 -2.02 11.95 13.09
CA ILE A 392 -2.81 10.76 13.38
C ILE A 392 -4.11 11.22 14.03
N ALA A 393 -5.25 10.73 13.53
CA ALA A 393 -6.54 11.01 14.10
C ALA A 393 -6.55 10.68 15.60
N ALA A 394 -7.21 11.52 16.40
CA ALA A 394 -7.65 11.08 17.71
C ALA A 394 -8.64 9.93 17.50
N THR A 395 -8.47 8.90 18.32
CA THR A 395 -9.38 7.77 18.46
C THR A 395 -10.74 8.27 18.95
#